data_AF-A0A2Z3HFR1-F1
#
_entry.id   AF-A0A2Z3HFR1-F1
#
_cell.length_a   1.000
_cell.length_b   1.000
_cell.length_c   1.000
_cell.angle_alpha   90.00
_cell.angle_beta   90.00
_cell.angle_gamma   90.00
#
_symmetry.space_group_name_H-M   'P 1'
#
loop_
_entity.id
_entity.type
_entity.pdbx_description
1 polymer ?
#
loop_
_entity_poly.entity_id
_entity_poly.type
_entity_poly.pdbx_seq_one_letter_code
_entity_poly.pdbx_strand_id
1 'polypeptide(L)'
;MPIMFDCGCGKTLRVPDQHAGKHVKCPACNGVAAVPAAEPEPTFEIVDDTAAPPAPSPKVRGKPVPARVNDDDDDEDRRGYGVSKSRYEDDEEERPRPRKKKKKIKAARSFPRDDYDRMENTNSTSAIREIVGGVILMVIGGGLFALAWANDRISIYGIVLFVGGLIALLKGLAGGSGDA
;
A
#
# COMPACT_ATOMS: atom_id res chain seq x y z
N MET A 1 -17.67 -21.29 -11.13
CA MET A 1 -18.51 -20.46 -12.01
C MET A 1 -17.81 -19.10 -12.18
N PRO A 2 -18.28 -18.17 -13.02
CA PRO A 2 -17.74 -16.81 -13.07
C PRO A 2 -18.72 -15.81 -12.43
N ILE A 3 -18.20 -14.93 -11.59
CA ILE A 3 -18.95 -13.84 -10.95
C ILE A 3 -19.01 -12.66 -11.92
N MET A 4 -20.21 -12.11 -12.11
CA MET A 4 -20.43 -10.87 -12.86
C MET A 4 -20.76 -9.74 -11.91
N PHE A 5 -20.04 -8.62 -12.02
CA PHE A 5 -20.31 -7.42 -11.23
C PHE A 5 -19.97 -6.15 -12.02
N ASP A 6 -20.53 -5.03 -11.59
CA ASP A 6 -20.33 -3.75 -12.23
C ASP A 6 -19.11 -3.02 -11.66
N CYS A 7 -18.22 -2.58 -12.55
CA CYS A 7 -17.16 -1.66 -12.20
C CYS A 7 -17.72 -0.24 -12.06
N GLY A 8 -17.12 0.62 -11.22
CA GLY A 8 -17.53 2.03 -11.06
C GLY A 8 -17.47 2.87 -12.35
N CYS A 9 -16.88 2.36 -13.42
CA CYS A 9 -16.96 2.94 -14.76
C CYS A 9 -18.23 2.58 -15.56
N GLY A 10 -19.12 1.76 -15.00
CA GLY A 10 -20.38 1.32 -15.63
C GLY A 10 -20.26 0.10 -16.54
N LYS A 11 -19.10 -0.58 -16.58
CA LYS A 11 -18.91 -1.81 -17.35
C LYS A 11 -19.03 -3.04 -16.46
N THR A 12 -19.74 -4.06 -16.95
CA THR A 12 -19.83 -5.39 -16.36
C THR A 12 -18.52 -6.15 -16.57
N LEU A 13 -17.93 -6.62 -15.48
CA LEU A 13 -16.74 -7.46 -15.48
C LEU A 13 -17.09 -8.90 -15.14
N ARG A 14 -16.47 -9.83 -15.86
CA ARG A 14 -16.59 -11.27 -15.61
C ARG A 14 -15.29 -11.77 -15.02
N VAL A 15 -15.34 -12.25 -13.78
CA VAL A 15 -14.16 -12.64 -13.02
C VAL A 15 -14.31 -14.10 -12.52
N PRO A 16 -13.25 -14.92 -12.56
CA PRO A 16 -13.28 -16.27 -11.99
C PRO A 16 -13.51 -16.26 -10.47
N ASP A 17 -14.20 -17.27 -9.94
CA ASP A 17 -14.45 -17.42 -8.49
C ASP A 17 -13.17 -17.40 -7.64
N GLN A 18 -12.01 -17.77 -8.19
CA GLN A 18 -10.70 -17.72 -7.51
C GLN A 18 -10.28 -16.31 -7.05
N HIS A 19 -10.93 -15.28 -7.59
CA HIS A 19 -10.73 -13.89 -7.23
C HIS A 19 -11.90 -13.28 -6.44
N ALA A 20 -12.88 -14.10 -6.00
CA ALA A 20 -13.92 -13.65 -5.09
C ALA A 20 -13.30 -13.07 -3.81
N GLY A 21 -13.77 -11.90 -3.37
CA GLY A 21 -13.22 -11.18 -2.21
C GLY A 21 -11.85 -10.53 -2.44
N LYS A 22 -11.27 -10.62 -3.64
CA LYS A 22 -10.00 -9.95 -3.99
C LYS A 22 -10.24 -8.67 -4.79
N HIS A 23 -9.19 -7.87 -4.93
CA HIS A 23 -9.19 -6.68 -5.78
C HIS A 23 -8.66 -7.02 -7.17
N VAL A 24 -9.36 -6.59 -8.21
CA VAL A 24 -8.98 -6.80 -9.62
C VAL A 24 -8.97 -5.48 -10.39
N LYS A 25 -8.09 -5.38 -11.39
CA LYS A 25 -8.02 -4.20 -12.27
C LYS A 25 -9.05 -4.32 -13.39
N CYS A 26 -9.80 -3.25 -13.62
CA CYS A 26 -10.74 -3.15 -14.73
C CYS A 26 -9.98 -2.92 -16.05
N PRO A 27 -10.15 -3.75 -17.09
CA PRO A 27 -9.48 -3.57 -18.38
C PRO A 27 -9.95 -2.33 -19.16
N ALA A 28 -11.03 -1.68 -18.72
CA ALA A 28 -11.60 -0.54 -19.42
C ALA A 28 -11.20 0.83 -18.86
N CYS A 29 -11.08 0.95 -17.53
CA CYS A 29 -10.73 2.21 -16.88
C CYS A 29 -9.43 2.14 -16.05
N ASN A 30 -8.80 0.96 -15.97
CA ASN A 30 -7.66 0.65 -15.10
C ASN A 30 -7.89 0.88 -13.60
N GLY A 31 -9.15 1.13 -13.19
CA GLY A 31 -9.54 1.24 -11.79
C GLY A 31 -9.48 -0.10 -11.07
N VAL A 32 -9.20 -0.07 -9.77
CA VAL A 32 -9.23 -1.25 -8.90
C VAL A 32 -10.64 -1.42 -8.36
N ALA A 33 -11.27 -2.56 -8.63
CA ALA A 33 -12.61 -2.89 -8.13
C ALA A 33 -12.54 -4.11 -7.21
N ALA A 34 -13.30 -4.07 -6.10
CA ALA A 34 -13.42 -5.19 -5.19
C ALA A 34 -14.45 -6.19 -5.73
N VAL A 35 -14.05 -7.45 -5.88
CA VAL A 35 -14.97 -8.52 -6.28
C VAL A 35 -15.77 -8.93 -5.05
N PRO A 36 -17.12 -8.90 -5.10
CA PRO A 36 -17.93 -9.37 -3.99
C PRO A 36 -17.58 -10.83 -3.67
N ALA A 37 -17.34 -11.13 -2.39
CA ALA A 37 -17.17 -12.50 -1.96
C ALA A 37 -18.50 -13.22 -2.18
N ALA A 38 -18.47 -14.33 -2.92
CA ALA A 38 -19.63 -15.22 -2.94
C ALA A 38 -19.85 -15.66 -1.48
N GLU A 39 -21.02 -15.34 -0.91
CA GLU A 39 -21.40 -15.93 0.36
C GLU A 39 -21.28 -17.45 0.18
N PRO A 40 -20.47 -18.13 1.00
CA PRO A 40 -20.44 -19.58 0.95
C PRO A 40 -21.86 -20.04 1.25
N GLU A 41 -22.49 -20.71 0.28
CA GLU A 41 -23.71 -21.47 0.52
C GLU A 41 -23.48 -22.24 1.82
N PRO A 42 -24.39 -22.14 2.81
CA PRO A 42 -24.21 -22.83 4.07
C PRO A 42 -24.09 -24.31 3.75
N THR A 43 -22.86 -24.81 3.76
CA THR A 43 -22.59 -26.23 3.82
C THR A 43 -23.22 -26.65 5.13
N PHE A 44 -24.41 -27.24 5.02
CA PHE A 44 -25.03 -27.96 6.11
C PHE A 44 -24.01 -29.00 6.56
N GLU A 45 -23.20 -28.66 7.57
CA GLU A 45 -22.53 -29.65 8.40
C GLU A 45 -23.66 -30.46 9.01
N ILE A 46 -23.87 -31.65 8.45
CA ILE A 46 -24.59 -32.71 9.10
C ILE A 46 -23.79 -32.99 10.38
N VAL A 47 -24.26 -32.38 11.47
CA VAL A 47 -23.84 -32.74 12.82
C VAL A 47 -24.35 -34.17 13.00
N ASP A 48 -23.48 -35.14 12.72
CA ASP A 48 -23.65 -36.49 13.23
C ASP A 48 -23.58 -36.40 14.76
N ASP A 49 -24.77 -36.30 15.37
CA ASP A 49 -25.02 -36.47 16.80
C ASP A 49 -24.63 -37.90 17.21
N THR A 50 -23.33 -38.17 17.31
CA THR A 50 -22.80 -39.33 18.03
C THR A 50 -21.89 -38.84 19.14
N ALA A 51 -22.48 -38.80 20.32
CA ALA A 51 -21.90 -38.43 21.59
C ALA A 51 -20.63 -39.22 21.94
N ALA A 52 -19.55 -38.50 22.28
CA ALA A 52 -18.62 -38.85 23.35
C ALA A 52 -17.74 -37.63 23.70
N PRO A 53 -17.72 -37.13 24.94
CA PRO A 53 -16.76 -36.13 25.37
C PRO A 53 -15.47 -36.79 25.91
N PRO A 54 -14.29 -36.47 25.33
CA PRO A 54 -13.07 -36.56 26.11
C PRO A 54 -12.20 -35.29 26.07
N ALA A 55 -12.01 -34.76 27.28
CA ALA A 55 -10.82 -34.13 27.86
C ALA A 55 -10.24 -32.80 27.30
N PRO A 56 -9.81 -31.89 28.20
CA PRO A 56 -9.21 -30.61 27.85
C PRO A 56 -7.78 -30.76 27.28
N SER A 57 -7.55 -30.18 26.11
CA SER A 57 -6.24 -30.13 25.45
C SER A 57 -5.29 -29.11 26.13
N PRO A 58 -3.97 -29.38 26.20
CA PRO A 58 -3.01 -28.58 26.95
C PRO A 58 -2.62 -27.28 26.22
N LYS A 59 -2.41 -26.22 27.00
CA LYS A 59 -1.87 -24.92 26.57
C LYS A 59 -0.55 -25.10 25.83
N VAL A 60 -0.55 -24.87 24.52
CA VAL A 60 0.68 -24.80 23.72
C VAL A 60 1.36 -23.46 23.99
N ARG A 61 2.50 -23.54 24.69
CA ARG A 61 3.49 -22.46 24.85
C ARG A 61 3.97 -21.97 23.49
N GLY A 62 4.06 -20.65 23.36
CA GLY A 62 4.46 -19.95 22.15
C GLY A 62 5.84 -20.34 21.63
N LYS A 63 5.97 -20.22 20.30
CA LYS A 63 7.25 -20.22 19.61
C LYS A 63 7.45 -18.80 19.07
N PRO A 64 8.54 -18.11 19.43
CA PRO A 64 8.83 -16.79 18.87
C PRO A 64 9.09 -16.94 17.37
N VAL A 65 8.36 -16.15 16.57
CA VAL A 65 8.63 -16.02 15.13
C VAL A 65 9.91 -15.18 14.99
N PRO A 66 10.97 -15.70 14.35
CA PRO A 66 12.15 -14.89 14.07
C PRO A 66 11.77 -13.75 13.10
N ALA A 67 12.24 -12.55 13.43
CA ALA A 67 12.22 -11.39 12.56
C ALA A 67 12.80 -11.78 11.20
N ARG A 68 11.98 -11.67 10.14
CA ARG A 68 12.49 -11.77 8.79
C ARG A 68 13.25 -10.49 8.47
N VAL A 69 14.53 -10.73 8.26
CA VAL A 69 15.57 -9.91 7.66
C VAL A 69 15.07 -9.30 6.33
N ASN A 70 15.56 -8.10 6.03
CA ASN A 70 15.43 -7.41 4.75
C ASN A 70 15.91 -8.30 3.57
N ASP A 71 15.08 -8.41 2.55
CA ASP A 71 15.47 -8.52 1.13
C ASP A 71 14.97 -7.18 0.53
N ASP A 72 15.75 -6.17 0.13
CA ASP A 72 16.95 -6.16 -0.72
C ASP A 72 16.87 -7.21 -1.83
N ASP A 73 16.32 -6.74 -2.96
CA ASP A 73 16.40 -7.25 -4.34
C ASP A 73 15.01 -7.46 -4.99
N ASP A 74 14.53 -6.43 -5.68
CA ASP A 74 13.82 -6.65 -6.94
C ASP A 74 14.25 -5.57 -7.94
N ASP A 75 15.28 -5.95 -8.69
CA ASP A 75 15.56 -5.56 -10.07
C ASP A 75 14.28 -5.31 -10.87
N GLU A 76 14.07 -4.09 -11.38
CA GLU A 76 13.47 -3.88 -12.72
C GLU A 76 13.50 -2.40 -13.16
N ASP A 77 14.69 -1.89 -13.48
CA ASP A 77 14.79 -0.74 -14.40
C ASP A 77 15.83 -0.98 -15.51
N ARG A 78 15.61 -2.11 -16.17
CA ARG A 78 16.11 -2.40 -17.52
C ARG A 78 15.28 -1.62 -18.56
N ARG A 79 15.31 -0.28 -18.54
CA ARG A 79 14.81 0.54 -19.66
C ARG A 79 15.95 1.08 -20.51
N GLY A 80 16.54 0.16 -21.26
CA GLY A 80 17.13 0.50 -22.55
C GLY A 80 16.01 0.86 -23.52
N TYR A 81 15.70 2.15 -23.66
CA TYR A 81 14.96 2.64 -24.82
C TYR A 81 15.95 3.36 -25.73
N GLY A 82 16.50 2.59 -26.67
CA GLY A 82 17.22 3.13 -27.81
C GLY A 82 16.27 3.96 -28.65
N VAL A 83 16.41 5.28 -28.59
CA VAL A 83 15.79 6.17 -29.58
C VAL A 83 16.68 6.19 -30.81
N SER A 84 16.06 5.72 -31.87
CA SER A 84 16.52 5.61 -33.24
C SER A 84 17.18 6.90 -33.74
N LYS A 85 18.38 6.69 -34.28
CA LYS A 85 19.11 7.58 -35.19
C LYS A 85 18.20 7.91 -36.39
N SER A 86 17.63 9.11 -36.44
CA SER A 86 16.97 9.59 -37.65
C SER A 86 18.04 9.83 -38.71
N ARG A 87 17.94 8.99 -39.75
CA ARG A 87 18.47 9.22 -41.09
C ARG A 87 17.84 10.51 -41.62
N TYR A 88 18.57 11.61 -41.56
CA TYR A 88 18.46 12.67 -42.56
C TYR A 88 19.62 12.46 -43.53
N GLU A 89 19.24 12.01 -44.72
CA GLU A 89 20.00 12.24 -45.95
C GLU A 89 20.02 13.75 -46.16
N ASP A 90 21.20 14.33 -46.23
CA ASP A 90 21.40 15.64 -46.84
C ASP A 90 22.75 15.62 -47.56
N ASP A 91 22.70 16.22 -48.73
CA ASP A 91 23.51 16.02 -49.91
C ASP A 91 24.88 16.73 -49.84
N GLU A 92 25.77 16.30 -50.76
CA GLU A 92 26.82 17.11 -51.39
C GLU A 92 27.96 17.70 -50.54
N GLU A 93 29.13 17.06 -50.57
CA GLU A 93 30.33 17.60 -51.24
C GLU A 93 31.60 16.79 -50.91
N GLU A 94 32.30 16.42 -51.97
CA GLU A 94 33.53 15.66 -52.00
C GLU A 94 34.69 16.44 -51.36
N ARG A 95 35.09 16.09 -50.12
CA ARG A 95 36.31 16.63 -49.49
C ARG A 95 37.29 15.52 -49.09
N PRO A 96 38.58 15.64 -49.44
CA PRO A 96 39.59 14.61 -49.19
C PRO A 96 39.87 14.44 -47.69
N ARG A 97 39.91 13.18 -47.26
CA ARG A 97 40.07 12.74 -45.85
C ARG A 97 41.45 13.13 -45.27
N PRO A 98 41.53 13.94 -44.19
CA PRO A 98 42.77 14.11 -43.47
C PRO A 98 43.07 12.93 -42.54
N ARG A 99 44.33 12.49 -42.59
CA ARG A 99 44.89 11.33 -41.91
C ARG A 99 44.87 11.47 -40.38
N LYS A 100 44.57 10.33 -39.75
CA LYS A 100 44.72 9.95 -38.33
C LYS A 100 45.76 10.77 -37.53
N LYS A 101 45.31 11.44 -36.47
CA LYS A 101 46.12 11.74 -35.28
C LYS A 101 45.50 11.05 -34.06
N LYS A 102 46.19 10.02 -33.55
CA LYS A 102 45.94 9.41 -32.24
C LYS A 102 46.17 10.48 -31.16
N LYS A 103 45.10 11.14 -30.70
CA LYS A 103 45.15 11.94 -29.47
C LYS A 103 45.00 11.00 -28.28
N LYS A 104 46.07 10.87 -27.51
CA LYS A 104 46.10 10.24 -26.19
C LYS A 104 45.02 10.92 -25.33
N ILE A 105 43.93 10.21 -25.06
CA ILE A 105 42.94 10.59 -24.04
C ILE A 105 43.64 10.39 -22.70
N LYS A 106 44.19 11.48 -22.17
CA LYS A 106 44.68 11.51 -20.79
C LYS A 106 43.46 11.47 -19.88
N ALA A 107 43.41 10.39 -19.11
CA ALA A 107 42.97 10.28 -17.73
C ALA A 107 42.31 11.50 -17.07
N ALA A 108 41.25 11.17 -16.33
CA ALA A 108 40.93 11.74 -15.03
C ALA A 108 40.53 13.22 -15.00
N ARG A 109 39.26 13.44 -15.34
CA ARG A 109 38.40 14.22 -14.42
C ARG A 109 37.17 13.39 -14.14
N SER A 110 37.29 12.53 -13.11
CA SER A 110 36.15 12.17 -12.29
C SER A 110 35.47 13.46 -11.89
N PHE A 111 34.33 13.75 -12.53
CA PHE A 111 33.42 14.74 -11.99
C PHE A 111 32.98 14.21 -10.62
N PRO A 112 33.22 14.95 -9.52
CA PRO A 112 32.58 14.65 -8.25
C PRO A 112 31.08 14.71 -8.50
N ARG A 113 30.42 13.56 -8.40
CA ARG A 113 28.98 13.42 -8.57
C ARG A 113 28.41 12.91 -7.26
N ASP A 114 28.78 13.60 -6.19
CA ASP A 114 28.34 13.34 -4.83
C ASP A 114 28.06 14.72 -4.22
N ASP A 115 27.03 14.82 -3.38
CA ASP A 115 26.68 15.96 -2.52
C ASP A 115 25.57 16.95 -2.96
N TYR A 116 24.49 16.48 -3.59
CA TYR A 116 23.19 17.21 -3.52
C TYR A 116 21.98 16.40 -3.02
N ASP A 117 22.13 15.10 -2.74
CA ASP A 117 21.04 14.28 -2.12
C ASP A 117 21.18 14.14 -0.60
N ARG A 118 21.90 15.07 0.04
CA ARG A 118 22.08 15.14 1.49
C ARG A 118 21.63 16.49 2.08
N MET A 119 20.43 16.93 1.68
CA MET A 119 19.57 17.72 2.56
C MET A 119 18.44 16.79 3.00
N GLU A 120 18.72 15.93 3.99
CA GLU A 120 18.19 16.13 5.34
C GLU A 120 16.66 16.30 5.37
N ASN A 121 16.00 15.16 5.27
CA ASN A 121 15.24 14.63 6.41
C ASN A 121 14.22 15.59 7.04
N THR A 122 13.13 15.87 6.31
CA THR A 122 11.89 16.44 6.86
C THR A 122 10.94 15.38 7.42
N ASN A 123 11.47 14.29 7.99
CA ASN A 123 10.71 13.28 8.73
C ASN A 123 10.05 13.82 10.02
N SER A 124 10.24 15.10 10.37
CA SER A 124 9.46 15.77 11.43
C SER A 124 8.02 16.09 11.00
N THR A 125 7.75 16.16 9.68
CA THR A 125 6.41 16.53 9.18
C THR A 125 5.40 15.36 9.19
N SER A 126 5.84 14.10 9.24
CA SER A 126 4.95 12.94 9.38
C SER A 126 4.39 12.83 10.79
N ALA A 127 5.23 13.00 11.82
CA ALA A 127 4.81 12.96 13.22
C ALA A 127 3.79 14.06 13.56
N ILE A 128 4.01 15.29 13.08
CA ILE A 128 3.07 16.40 13.29
C ILE A 128 1.76 16.15 12.53
N ARG A 129 1.80 15.57 11.33
CA ARG A 129 0.59 15.23 10.56
C ARG A 129 -0.28 14.18 11.26
N GLU A 130 0.32 13.19 11.91
CA GLU A 130 -0.43 12.19 12.68
C GLU A 130 -1.09 12.79 13.93
N ILE A 131 -0.38 13.66 14.66
CA ILE A 131 -0.92 14.36 15.83
C ILE A 131 -2.08 15.28 15.42
N VAL A 132 -1.90 16.08 14.37
CA VAL A 132 -2.94 17.00 13.87
C VAL A 132 -4.16 16.21 13.37
N GLY A 133 -3.97 15.09 12.69
CA GLY A 133 -5.05 14.20 12.27
C GLY A 133 -5.86 13.65 13.45
N GLY A 134 -5.18 13.21 14.50
CA GLY A 134 -5.81 12.72 15.73
C GLY A 134 -6.63 13.80 16.45
N VAL A 135 -6.08 15.01 16.59
CA VAL A 135 -6.78 16.13 17.24
C VAL A 135 -8.02 16.54 16.45
N ILE A 136 -7.96 16.60 15.12
CA ILE A 136 -9.11 16.93 14.25
C ILE A 136 -10.23 15.89 14.43
N LEU A 137 -9.89 14.59 14.41
CA LEU A 137 -10.88 13.52 14.65
C LEU A 137 -11.49 13.61 16.05
N MET A 138 -10.71 14.00 17.08
CA MET A 138 -11.21 14.17 18.44
C MET A 138 -12.20 15.34 18.56
N VAL A 139 -11.91 16.48 17.91
CA VAL A 139 -12.79 17.66 17.92
C VAL A 139 -14.09 17.37 17.15
N ILE A 140 -14.00 16.71 16.00
CA ILE A 140 -15.19 16.33 15.21
C ILE A 140 -16.03 15.30 15.98
N GLY A 141 -15.41 14.25 16.51
CA GLY A 141 -16.09 13.22 17.30
C GLY A 141 -16.74 13.79 18.56
N GLY A 142 -16.02 14.62 19.32
CA GLY A 142 -16.54 15.30 20.50
C GLY A 142 -17.67 16.29 20.18
N GLY A 143 -17.57 17.02 19.07
CA GLY A 143 -18.62 17.93 18.61
C GLY A 143 -19.89 17.20 18.20
N LEU A 144 -19.77 16.10 17.44
CA LEU A 144 -20.91 15.26 17.07
C LEU A 144 -21.53 14.58 18.29
N PHE A 145 -20.72 14.16 19.27
CA PHE A 145 -21.19 13.60 20.53
C PHE A 145 -21.96 14.64 21.37
N ALA A 146 -21.42 15.84 21.52
CA ALA A 146 -22.08 16.93 22.25
C ALA A 146 -23.40 17.34 21.57
N LEU A 147 -23.43 17.39 20.24
CA LEU A 147 -24.62 17.71 19.46
C LEU A 147 -25.67 16.60 19.51
N ALA A 148 -25.25 15.33 19.55
CA ALA A 148 -26.14 14.19 19.77
C ALA A 148 -26.70 14.17 21.21
N TRP A 149 -25.87 14.53 22.20
CA TRP A 149 -26.28 14.66 23.60
C TRP A 149 -27.32 15.76 23.79
N ALA A 150 -27.14 16.92 23.13
CA ALA A 150 -28.10 18.02 23.16
C ALA A 150 -29.45 17.70 22.49
N ASN A 151 -29.51 16.67 21.64
CA ASN A 151 -30.72 16.26 20.93
C ASN A 151 -31.44 15.06 21.58
N ASP A 152 -31.03 14.62 22.78
CA ASP A 152 -31.60 13.48 23.53
C ASP A 152 -31.69 12.15 22.76
N ARG A 153 -31.03 12.06 21.59
CA ARG A 153 -30.88 10.81 20.85
C ARG A 153 -29.57 10.16 21.27
N ILE A 154 -29.60 9.50 22.42
CA ILE A 154 -28.49 8.65 22.89
C ILE A 154 -28.39 7.44 21.97
N SER A 155 -27.64 7.61 20.87
CA SER A 155 -27.26 6.52 19.99
C SER A 155 -26.11 5.76 20.65
N ILE A 156 -26.31 4.48 20.91
CA ILE A 156 -25.29 3.55 21.44
C ILE A 156 -23.98 3.65 20.62
N TYR A 157 -24.08 3.94 19.32
CA TYR A 157 -22.94 4.15 18.44
C TYR A 157 -22.05 5.33 18.84
N GLY A 158 -22.60 6.39 19.44
CA GLY A 158 -21.82 7.53 19.91
C GLY A 158 -20.90 7.18 21.09
N ILE A 159 -21.37 6.34 22.01
CA ILE A 159 -20.57 5.85 23.14
C ILE A 159 -19.49 4.90 22.65
N VAL A 160 -19.82 3.99 21.75
CA VAL A 160 -18.85 3.03 21.17
C VAL A 160 -17.74 3.76 20.39
N LEU A 161 -18.08 4.78 19.60
CA LEU A 161 -17.10 5.60 18.87
C LEU A 161 -16.22 6.43 19.80
N PHE A 162 -16.78 7.01 20.87
CA PHE A 162 -16.01 7.78 21.84
C PHE A 162 -15.00 6.90 22.60
N VAL A 163 -15.44 5.73 23.08
CA VAL A 163 -14.57 4.76 23.77
C VAL A 163 -13.51 4.20 22.82
N GLY A 164 -13.88 3.90 21.58
CA GLY A 164 -12.93 3.46 20.54
C GLY A 164 -11.85 4.51 20.24
N GLY A 165 -12.25 5.78 20.11
CA GLY A 165 -11.32 6.90 19.93
C GLY A 165 -10.37 7.10 21.11
N LEU A 166 -10.88 6.96 22.34
CA LEU A 166 -10.09 7.10 23.56
C LEU A 166 -9.05 5.97 23.71
N ILE A 167 -9.41 4.73 23.37
CA ILE A 167 -8.48 3.59 23.36
C ILE A 167 -7.38 3.79 22.31
N ALA A 168 -7.73 4.25 21.10
CA ALA A 168 -6.75 4.53 20.05
C ALA A 168 -5.76 5.64 20.47
N LEU A 169 -6.26 6.70 21.13
CA LEU A 169 -5.44 7.80 21.64
C LEU A 169 -4.48 7.34 22.75
N LEU A 170 -4.95 6.52 23.69
CA LEU A 170 -4.11 5.94 24.73
C LEU A 170 -3.03 5.01 24.16
N LYS A 171 -3.37 4.22 23.13
CA LYS A 171 -2.42 3.33 22.44
C LYS A 171 -1.38 4.13 21.65
N GLY A 172 -1.75 5.25 21.05
CA GLY A 172 -0.84 6.18 20.39
C GLY A 172 0.11 6.87 21.36
N LEU A 173 -0.39 7.34 22.51
CA LEU A 173 0.45 7.95 23.56
C LEU A 173 1.38 6.93 24.24
N ALA A 174 0.92 5.69 24.46
CA ALA A 174 1.70 4.64 25.11
C ALA A 174 2.71 3.95 24.16
N GLY A 175 2.45 3.94 22.84
CA GLY A 175 3.34 3.37 21.83
C GLY A 175 4.56 4.24 21.47
N GLY A 176 4.58 5.51 21.90
CA GLY A 176 5.66 6.44 21.58
C GLY A 176 6.83 6.48 22.57
N SER A 177 6.80 5.72 23.67
CA SER A 177 7.84 5.76 24.72
C SER A 177 8.65 4.47 24.85
N GLY A 178 8.61 3.59 23.85
CA GLY A 178 9.23 2.25 23.92
C GLY A 178 10.64 2.12 23.36
N ASP A 179 11.15 3.10 22.61
CA ASP A 179 12.44 3.02 21.90
C ASP A 179 13.37 4.19 22.26
N ALA A 180 13.69 4.35 23.54
CA ALA A 180 14.77 5.22 24.02
C ALA A 180 15.59 4.51 25.12
#